data_AF-A0A2V2RZ10-F1
#
_entry.id   AF-A0A2V2RZ10-F1
#
_cell.length_a   1.000
_cell.length_b   1.000
_cell.length_c   1.000
_cell.angle_alpha   90.00
_cell.angle_beta   90.00
_cell.angle_gamma   90.00
#
_symmetry.space_group_name_H-M   'P 1'
#
loop_
_entity.id
_entity.type
_entity.pdbx_description
1 polymer ?
#
loop_
_entity_poly.entity_id
_entity_poly.type
_entity_poly.pdbx_seq_one_letter_code
_entity_poly.pdbx_strand_id
1 'polypeptide(L)' 'MKEITKRQFMRKPSVISGLQPGESVTIQGKPDLVVSRPKGRRVTFQEMGSELDKLASKCPEIDTLAVLKDLRK' A
#
# COMPACT_ATOMS: atom_id res chain seq x y z
N MET A 1 -20.14 5.76 -4.05
CA MET A 1 -19.39 5.43 -5.28
C MET A 1 -19.51 6.62 -6.20
N LYS A 2 -18.38 7.20 -6.64
CA LYS A 2 -18.39 8.45 -7.42
C LYS A 2 -18.10 8.13 -8.89
N GLU A 3 -18.92 8.61 -9.80
CA GLU A 3 -18.76 8.35 -11.24
C GLU A 3 -18.07 9.52 -11.92
N ILE A 4 -17.11 9.22 -12.81
CA ILE A 4 -16.44 10.21 -13.65
C ILE A 4 -16.35 9.74 -15.09
N THR A 5 -16.42 10.67 -16.03
CA THR A 5 -16.22 10.36 -17.45
C THR A 5 -14.73 10.21 -17.77
N LYS A 6 -14.39 9.44 -18.82
CA LYS A 6 -13.01 9.32 -19.32
C LYS A 6 -12.35 10.69 -19.59
N ARG A 7 -13.12 11.66 -20.10
CA ARG A 7 -12.60 13.03 -20.37
C ARG A 7 -12.24 13.78 -19.08
N GLN A 8 -13.05 13.63 -18.03
CA GLN A 8 -12.76 14.23 -16.72
C GLN A 8 -11.55 13.57 -16.06
N PHE A 9 -11.43 12.24 -16.18
CA PHE A 9 -10.28 11.50 -15.69
C PHE A 9 -8.97 11.95 -16.37
N MET A 10 -8.94 12.03 -17.69
CA MET A 10 -7.75 12.45 -18.44
C MET A 10 -7.31 13.88 -18.12
N ARG A 11 -8.26 14.78 -17.80
CA ARG A 11 -7.95 16.16 -17.40
C ARG A 11 -7.41 16.29 -15.98
N LYS A 12 -7.77 15.37 -15.09
CA LYS A 12 -7.36 15.39 -13.69
C LYS A 12 -7.14 13.97 -13.16
N PRO A 13 -6.00 13.33 -13.51
CA PRO A 13 -5.71 11.96 -13.05
C PRO A 13 -5.53 11.88 -11.52
N SER A 14 -5.24 13.00 -10.87
CA SER A 14 -5.13 13.10 -9.41
C SER A 14 -6.43 12.84 -8.64
N VAL A 15 -7.57 12.72 -9.35
CA VAL A 15 -8.83 12.25 -8.74
C VAL A 15 -8.68 10.83 -8.19
N ILE A 16 -7.83 9.98 -8.79
CA ILE A 16 -7.53 8.65 -8.24
C ILE A 16 -6.63 8.76 -7.00
N SER A 17 -5.57 9.56 -7.05
CA SER A 17 -4.65 9.70 -5.91
C SER A 17 -5.30 10.34 -4.68
N GLY A 18 -6.37 11.12 -4.89
CA GLY A 18 -7.15 11.75 -3.83
C GLY A 18 -8.20 10.85 -3.17
N LEU A 19 -8.39 9.62 -3.63
CA LEU A 19 -9.34 8.67 -3.02
C LEU A 19 -8.99 8.45 -1.55
N GLN A 20 -9.98 8.57 -0.66
CA GLN A 20 -9.79 8.19 0.74
C GLN A 20 -9.85 6.67 0.90
N PRO A 21 -9.22 6.09 1.94
CA PRO A 21 -9.32 4.66 2.22
C PRO A 21 -10.79 4.24 2.41
N GLY A 22 -11.26 3.28 1.61
CA GLY A 22 -12.64 2.81 1.57
C GLY A 22 -13.49 3.43 0.46
N GLU A 23 -12.96 4.41 -0.28
CA GLU A 23 -13.67 5.01 -1.40
C GLU A 23 -13.43 4.28 -2.72
N SER A 24 -14.42 4.42 -3.61
CA SER A 24 -14.38 3.90 -4.97
C SER A 24 -14.91 4.92 -5.98
N VAL A 25 -14.25 4.95 -7.13
CA VAL A 25 -14.62 5.76 -8.29
C VAL A 25 -14.79 4.84 -9.50
N THR A 26 -15.86 5.06 -10.25
CA THR A 26 -16.10 4.39 -11.53
C THR A 26 -15.79 5.36 -12.66
N ILE A 27 -14.91 4.95 -13.56
CA ILE A 27 -14.58 5.68 -14.79
C ILE A 27 -15.43 5.08 -15.91
N GLN A 28 -16.41 5.85 -16.38
CA GLN A 28 -17.32 5.43 -17.43
C GLN A 28 -16.57 5.19 -18.76
N GLY A 29 -16.81 4.04 -19.38
CA GLY A 29 -16.10 3.53 -20.55
C GLY A 29 -16.83 2.37 -21.23
N LYS A 30 -16.10 1.61 -22.05
CA LYS A 30 -16.58 0.37 -22.68
C LYS A 30 -15.41 -0.63 -22.70
N PRO A 31 -15.08 -1.30 -21.59
CA PRO A 31 -15.84 -1.42 -20.33
C PRO A 31 -15.59 -0.28 -19.33
N ASP A 32 -16.46 -0.17 -18.33
CA ASP A 32 -16.28 0.72 -17.18
C ASP A 32 -15.10 0.24 -16.32
N LEU A 33 -14.29 1.19 -15.87
CA LEU A 33 -13.14 0.90 -15.00
C LEU A 33 -13.47 1.34 -13.57
N VAL A 34 -13.54 0.38 -12.65
CA VAL A 34 -13.73 0.66 -11.23
C VAL A 34 -12.36 0.73 -10.55
N VAL A 35 -12.06 1.87 -9.93
CA VAL A 35 -10.86 2.09 -9.14
C VAL A 35 -11.27 2.26 -7.69
N SER A 36 -10.81 1.38 -6.81
CA SER A 36 -11.09 1.42 -5.38
C SER A 36 -9.80 1.58 -4.58
N ARG A 37 -9.85 2.38 -3.51
CA ARG A 37 -8.78 2.43 -2.51
C ARG A 37 -9.23 1.59 -1.33
N PRO A 38 -8.68 0.39 -1.11
CA PRO A 38 -9.11 -0.44 0.01
C PRO A 38 -8.81 0.28 1.32
N LYS A 39 -9.75 0.19 2.27
CA LYS A 39 -9.51 0.62 3.64
C LYS A 39 -8.63 -0.44 4.30
N GLY A 40 -7.31 -0.23 4.26
CA GLY A 40 -6.39 -1.06 5.03
C GLY A 40 -6.74 -0.97 6.51
N ARG A 41 -6.75 -2.11 7.22
CA ARG A 41 -6.80 -2.10 8.69
C ARG A 41 -5.58 -1.33 9.17
N ARG A 42 -5.80 -0.24 9.91
CA ARG A 42 -4.70 0.43 10.62
C ARG A 42 -4.29 -0.49 11.74
N VAL A 43 -3.08 -1.04 11.66
CA VAL A 43 -2.46 -1.78 12.75
C VAL A 43 -1.86 -0.78 13.73
N THR A 44 -2.08 -1.01 15.02
CA THR A 44 -1.45 -0.27 16.09
C THR A 44 0.03 -0.58 16.17
N PHE A 45 0.81 0.26 16.85
CA PHE A 45 2.23 -0.02 17.13
C PHE A 45 2.43 -1.39 17.80
N GLN A 46 1.53 -1.75 18.72
CA GLN A 46 1.57 -3.03 19.41
C GLN A 46 1.32 -4.21 18.46
N GLU A 47 0.32 -4.10 17.58
CA GLU A 47 0.06 -5.14 16.58
C GLU A 47 1.23 -5.30 15.61
N MET A 48 1.83 -4.19 15.14
CA MET A 48 3.04 -4.23 14.30
C MET A 48 4.20 -4.92 15.01
N GLY A 49 4.48 -4.57 16.27
CA GLY A 49 5.52 -5.23 17.07
C GLY A 49 5.28 -6.74 17.18
N SER A 50 4.05 -7.13 17.51
CA SER A 50 3.69 -8.55 17.64
C SER A 50 3.84 -9.34 16.33
N GLU A 51 3.62 -8.71 15.17
CA GLU A 51 3.86 -9.34 13.87
C GLU A 51 5.35 -9.46 13.54
N LEU A 52 6.14 -8.43 13.88
CA LEU A 52 7.59 -8.46 13.73
C LEU A 52 8.24 -9.54 14.61
N ASP A 53 7.79 -9.71 15.86
CA ASP A 53 8.30 -10.74 16.75
C ASP A 53 8.02 -12.16 16.21
N LYS A 54 6.84 -12.36 15.62
CA LYS A 54 6.51 -13.62 14.93
C LYS A 54 7.43 -13.88 13.73
N LEU A 55 7.78 -12.84 12.98
CA LEU A 55 8.70 -12.96 11.85
C LEU A 55 10.14 -13.18 12.31
N ALA A 56 10.57 -12.56 13.41
CA ALA A 56 11.91 -12.70 13.96
C ALA A 56 12.25 -14.17 14.25
N SER A 57 11.30 -14.95 14.78
CA SER A 57 11.48 -16.40 15.01
C SER A 57 11.76 -17.24 13.75
N LYS A 58 11.44 -16.70 12.57
CA LYS A 58 11.67 -17.36 11.26
C LYS A 58 12.93 -16.85 10.57
N CYS A 59 13.52 -15.77 11.05
CA CYS A 59 14.76 -15.23 10.50
C CYS A 59 15.93 -16.09 11.02
N PRO A 60 16.85 -16.50 10.14
CA PRO A 60 18.08 -17.13 10.59
C PRO A 60 18.87 -16.16 11.48
N GLU A 61 19.61 -16.68 12.44
CA GLU A 61 20.57 -15.86 13.18
C GLU A 61 21.61 -15.31 12.21
N ILE A 62 21.62 -13.99 12.04
CA ILE A 62 22.59 -13.29 11.21
C ILE A 62 23.66 -12.72 12.14
N ASP A 63 24.92 -13.05 11.89
CA ASP A 63 26.04 -12.35 12.50
C ASP A 63 26.14 -10.94 11.91
N THR A 64 25.44 -10.01 12.56
CA THR A 64 25.41 -8.60 12.17
C THR A 64 26.81 -7.98 12.21
N LEU A 65 27.72 -8.49 13.03
CA LEU A 65 29.10 -8.02 13.14
C LEU A 65 29.92 -8.44 11.92
N ALA A 66 29.74 -9.66 11.43
CA ALA A 66 30.35 -10.12 10.18
C ALA A 66 29.86 -9.31 8.98
N VAL A 67 28.54 -9.07 8.87
CA VAL A 67 27.95 -8.24 7.80
C VAL A 67 28.51 -6.82 7.82
N LEU A 68 28.60 -6.20 9.00
CA LEU A 68 29.16 -4.85 9.14
C LEU A 68 30.66 -4.77 8.81
N LYS A 69 31.42 -5.85 9.02
CA LYS A 69 32.84 -5.93 8.63
C LYS A 69 33.01 -6.08 7.12
N ASP A 70 32.14 -6.85 6.45
CA ASP A 70 32.17 -6.97 4.99
C ASP A 70 31.76 -5.67 4.29
N LEU A 71 30.74 -4.96 4.79
CA LEU A 71 30.31 -3.67 4.22
C LEU A 71 31.31 -2.51 4.40
N ARG A 72 32.33 -2.68 5.24
CA ARG A 72 33.39 -1.69 5.46
C ARG A 72 34.61 -1.88 4.55
N LYS A 73 34.66 -2.95 3.74
CA LYS A 73 35.66 -3.12 2.69
C LYS A 73 35.23 -2.40 1.42
#